data_AF-L8P239-F1
#
_entry.id   AF-L8P239-F1
#
_cell.length_a   1.000
_cell.length_b   1.000
_cell.length_c   1.000
_cell.angle_alpha   90.00
_cell.angle_beta   90.00
_cell.angle_gamma   90.00
#
_symmetry.space_group_name_H-M   'P 1'
#
loop_
_entity.id
_entity.type
_entity.pdbx_description
1 polymer ?
#
loop_
_entity_poly.entity_id
_entity_poly.type
_entity_poly.pdbx_seq_one_letter_code
_entity_poly.pdbx_strand_id
1 'polypeptide(L)' 'MLVVANLDPHHTQEATVSLDMPQLGLDWDASLSVHDELTGETYRWGRTNYVRLAPGRAPAHVLHVQASPPQIGGS' A
#
# COMPACT_ATOMS: atom_id res chain seq x y z
N MET A 1 -3.82 4.05 7.79
CA MET A 1 -2.42 3.57 7.73
C MET A 1 -2.44 2.07 7.54
N LEU A 2 -1.57 1.54 6.68
CA LEU A 2 -1.41 0.12 6.39
C LEU A 2 0.06 -0.25 6.56
N VAL A 3 0.35 -1.42 7.14
CA VAL A 3 1.74 -1.87 7.34
C VAL A 3 1.90 -3.26 6.74
N VAL A 4 2.96 -3.45 5.96
CA VAL A 4 3.36 -4.75 5.43
C VAL A 4 4.80 -4.99 5.85
N ALA A 5 5.06 -6.07 6.59
CA ALA A 5 6.38 -6.36 7.12
C ALA A 5 6.84 -7.76 6.71
N ASN A 6 8.12 -7.85 6.32
CA ASN A 6 8.79 -9.13 6.20
C ASN A 6 9.24 -9.59 7.59
N LEU A 7 8.81 -10.78 8.00
CA LEU A 7 9.17 -11.38 9.29
C LEU A 7 10.42 -12.27 9.22
N ASP A 8 10.95 -12.52 8.02
CA ASP A 8 12.26 -13.15 7.81
C ASP A 8 13.35 -12.06 7.87
N PRO A 9 14.19 -12.03 8.92
CA PRO A 9 15.21 -11.01 9.08
C PRO A 9 16.43 -11.21 8.17
N HIS A 10 16.52 -12.33 7.45
CA HIS A 10 17.71 -12.73 6.70
C HIS A 10 17.48 -12.74 5.18
N HIS A 11 16.28 -13.05 4.72
CA HIS A 11 15.99 -13.20 3.30
C HIS A 11 14.96 -12.20 2.78
N THR A 12 15.12 -11.82 1.51
CA THR A 12 14.09 -11.07 0.80
C THR A 12 12.85 -11.94 0.64
N GLN A 13 11.68 -11.36 0.91
CA GLN A 13 10.39 -12.01 0.70
C GLN A 13 9.56 -11.24 -0.33
N GLU A 14 8.86 -11.98 -1.18
CA GLU A 14 7.99 -11.47 -2.22
C GLU A 14 6.59 -12.05 -2.02
N ALA A 15 5.57 -11.21 -2.11
CA ALA A 15 4.19 -11.63 -1.88
C ALA A 15 3.20 -10.77 -2.67
N THR A 16 1.98 -11.28 -2.81
CA THR A 16 0.83 -10.50 -3.26
C THR A 16 -0.03 -10.18 -2.04
N VAL A 17 -0.12 -8.91 -1.69
CA VAL A 17 -1.00 -8.40 -0.63
C VAL A 17 -2.39 -8.22 -1.21
N SER A 18 -3.38 -8.87 -0.59
CA SER A 18 -4.79 -8.69 -0.93
C SER A 18 -5.46 -7.79 0.11
N LEU A 19 -6.00 -6.66 -0.34
CA LEU A 19 -6.72 -5.71 0.50
C LEU A 19 -8.22 -6.01 0.51
N ASP A 20 -8.81 -5.89 1.69
CA ASP A 20 -10.26 -5.78 1.83
C ASP A 20 -10.66 -4.33 1.53
N MET A 21 -11.03 -4.07 0.27
CA MET A 21 -11.37 -2.72 -0.21
C MET A 21 -12.60 -2.15 0.50
N PRO A 22 -13.69 -2.92 0.72
CA PRO A 22 -14.83 -2.44 1.50
C PRO A 22 -14.48 -2.00 2.93
N GLN A 23 -13.57 -2.70 3.63
CA GLN A 23 -13.11 -2.26 4.95
C GLN A 23 -12.36 -0.93 4.92
N LEU A 24 -11.81 -0.55 3.76
CA LEU A 24 -11.20 0.75 3.52
C LEU A 24 -12.21 1.82 3.04
N GLY A 25 -13.50 1.47 2.94
CA GLY A 25 -14.55 2.36 2.43
C GLY A 25 -14.49 2.58 0.92
N LEU A 26 -13.93 1.61 0.18
CA LEU A 26 -13.71 1.70 -1.26
C LEU A 26 -14.43 0.56 -2.00
N ASP A 27 -14.79 0.81 -3.26
CA ASP A 27 -15.26 -0.23 -4.17
C ASP A 27 -14.15 -1.25 -4.47
N TRP A 28 -14.55 -2.49 -4.81
CA TRP A 28 -13.62 -3.60 -5.03
C TRP A 28 -12.62 -3.36 -6.19
N ASP A 29 -13.01 -2.56 -7.18
CA ASP A 29 -12.22 -2.17 -8.35
C ASP A 29 -11.54 -0.80 -8.18
N ALA A 30 -11.76 -0.12 -7.05
CA ALA A 30 -11.11 1.13 -6.75
C ALA A 30 -9.59 0.96 -6.62
N SER A 31 -8.90 2.09 -6.71
CA SER A 31 -7.48 2.16 -6.41
C SER A 31 -7.17 3.42 -5.61
N LEU A 32 -6.19 3.31 -4.72
CA LEU A 32 -5.78 4.36 -3.80
C LEU A 32 -4.31 4.70 -4.01
N SER A 33 -3.96 5.97 -3.78
CA SER A 33 -2.56 6.38 -3.69
C SER A 33 -2.07 6.16 -2.26
N VAL A 34 -0.97 5.44 -2.11
CA VAL A 34 -0.32 5.22 -0.81
C VAL A 34 1.08 5.81 -0.82
N HIS A 35 1.43 6.51 0.24
CA HIS A 35 2.78 7.02 0.48
C HIS A 35 3.48 6.10 1.48
N ASP A 36 4.68 5.61 1.16
CA ASP A 36 5.50 4.84 2.09
C ASP A 36 6.39 5.77 2.90
N GLU A 37 6.08 5.92 4.18
CA GLU A 37 6.79 6.82 5.09
C GLU A 37 8.25 6.41 5.33
N LEU A 38 8.62 5.14 5.07
CA LEU A 38 10.00 4.66 5.25
C LEU A 38 10.91 5.03 4.08
N THR A 39 10.36 5.08 2.87
CA THR A 39 11.13 5.26 1.63
C THR A 39 10.83 6.59 0.93
N GLY A 40 9.70 7.23 1.25
CA GLY A 40 9.15 8.39 0.54
C GLY A 40 8.50 8.05 -0.80
N GLU A 41 8.47 6.78 -1.20
CA GLU A 41 7.89 6.36 -2.47
C GLU A 41 6.36 6.42 -2.40
N THR A 42 5.72 6.67 -3.56
CA THR A 42 4.26 6.67 -3.67
C THR A 42 3.82 5.63 -4.68
N TYR A 43 2.86 4.79 -4.30
CA TYR A 43 2.34 3.72 -5.13
C TYR A 43 0.84 3.89 -5.38
N ARG A 44 0.38 3.33 -6.50
CA ARG A 44 -1.05 3.15 -6.77
C ARG A 44 -1.42 1.72 -6.43
N TRP A 45 -2.19 1.52 -5.36
CA TRP A 45 -2.61 0.22 -4.89
C TRP A 45 -4.06 -0.05 -5.23
N GLY A 46 -4.37 -1.27 -5.67
CA GLY A 46 -5.72 -1.79 -5.85
C GLY A 46 -5.99 -2.92 -4.86
N ARG A 47 -6.91 -3.82 -5.21
CA ARG A 47 -7.21 -5.00 -4.38
C ARG A 47 -6.02 -5.93 -4.19
N THR A 48 -5.17 -6.11 -5.21
CA THR A 48 -4.04 -7.05 -5.18
C THR A 48 -2.75 -6.35 -5.59
N ASN A 49 -1.76 -6.35 -4.70
CA ASN A 49 -0.53 -5.58 -4.88
C ASN A 49 0.69 -6.47 -4.65
N TYR A 50 1.59 -6.51 -5.62
CA TYR A 50 2.87 -7.18 -5.47
C TYR A 50 3.80 -6.34 -4.59
N VAL A 51 4.49 -6.99 -3.66
CA VAL A 51 5.50 -6.38 -2.79
C VAL A 51 6.75 -7.23 -2.75
N ARG A 52 7.91 -6.57 -2.60
CA ARG A 52 9.22 -7.20 -2.42
C ARG A 52 9.97 -6.50 -1.29
N LEU A 53 10.17 -7.20 -0.19
CA LEU A 53 10.73 -6.64 1.04
C LEU A 53 12.08 -7.28 1.34
N ALA A 54 13.14 -6.48 1.24
CA ALA A 54 14.52 -6.91 1.46
C ALA A 54 15.03 -6.43 2.82
N PRO A 55 15.47 -7.34 3.72
CA PRO A 55 16.13 -6.96 4.96
C PRO A 55 17.31 -6.01 4.71
N GLY A 56 17.47 -4.99 5.55
CA GLY A 56 18.54 -3.99 5.45
C GLY A 56 18.32 -2.86 4.43
N ARG A 57 17.34 -2.97 3.52
CA ARG A 57 16.96 -1.87 2.61
C ARG A 57 15.54 -1.37 2.86
N ALA A 58 14.57 -2.27 2.80
CA ALA A 58 13.16 -1.99 3.03
C ALA A 58 12.53 -3.25 3.65
N PRO A 59 12.71 -3.45 4.98
CA PRO A 59 12.18 -4.63 5.68
C PRO A 59 10.65 -4.58 5.82
N ALA A 60 10.06 -3.40 5.68
CA ALA A 60 8.63 -3.15 5.74
C ALA A 60 8.26 -1.99 4.82
N HIS A 61 6.96 -1.88 4.54
CA HIS A 61 6.31 -0.66 4.05
C HIS A 61 5.38 -0.12 5.14
N VAL A 62 5.46 1.18 5.43
CA VAL A 62 4.51 1.89 6.32
C VAL A 62 3.73 2.87 5.46
N LEU A 63 2.54 2.44 5.06
CA LEU A 63 1.77 3.07 4.00
C LEU A 63 0.70 3.99 4.59
N HIS A 64 0.83 5.27 4.28
CA HIS A 64 -0.18 6.27 4.50
C HIS A 64 -1.08 6.37 3.27
N VAL A 65 -2.37 6.05 3.43
CA VAL A 65 -3.37 6.24 2.38
C VAL A 65 -3.60 7.74 2.19
N GLN A 66 -3.35 8.22 0.97
CA GLN A 66 -3.65 9.59 0.58
C GLN A 66 -5.11 9.64 0.15
N ALA A 67 -5.90 10.48 0.81
CA ALA A 67 -7.25 10.77 0.34
C ALA A 67 -7.16 11.37 -1.06
N SER A 68 -7.82 10.76 -2.04
CA SER A 68 -8.08 11.46 -3.30
C SER A 68 -8.79 12.77 -2.96
N PRO A 69 -8.32 13.94 -3.42
CA PRO A 69 -9.03 15.18 -3.17
C PRO A 69 -10.49 15.02 -3.65
N PRO A 70 -11.48 15.56 -2.92
CA PRO A 70 -12.88 15.43 -3.30
C PRO A 70 -13.01 15.91 -4.75
N GLN A 71 -13.53 15.04 -5.61
CA GLN A 71 -13.89 15.41 -6.97
C GLN A 71 -15.10 16.35 -6.84
N ILE A 72 -14.84 17.66 -6.72
CA ILE A 72 -15.89 18.68 -6.76
C ILE A 72 -16.49 18.58 -8.16
N GLY A 73 -17.61 17.87 -8.28
CA GLY A 73 -18.40 17.80 -9.50
C GLY A 73 -18.85 19.22 -9.85
N GLY A 74 -18.34 19.75 -10.96
CA GLY A 74 -18.86 20.95 -11.57
C GLY A 74 -20.31 20.70 -11.99
N SER A 75 -21.21 21.59 -11.54
CA SER A 75 -22.61 21.66 -11.95
C SER A 75 -22.77 22.12 -13.40
#